data_AF-A0A520EM17-F1
#
_entry.id   AF-A0A520EM17-F1
#
_cell.length_a   1.000
_cell.length_b   1.000
_cell.length_c   1.000
_cell.angle_alpha   90.00
_cell.angle_beta   90.00
_cell.angle_gamma   90.00
#
_symmetry.space_group_name_H-M   'P 1'
#
loop_
_entity.id
_entity.type
_entity.pdbx_description
1 polymer ?
#
loop_
_entity_poly.entity_id
_entity_poly.type
_entity_poly.pdbx_seq_one_letter_code
_entity_poly.pdbx_strand_id
1 'polypeptide(L)'
;MTTPAQQAPAEKGLARVAQALAKGTEKWFPDAYIFALVGVVVVAVAAFANGSSPQNVVDAFGNGFWDLTAFTLQMAMVVLTGYVVATSPPVARLITRLAQVPKSSSSAVSFVALLSCSVSFLNWGLSLVFAGLLARAIARRDDLRTDYRALGAAAFMGLGAVWALGMSSSAAQLQATAKSLPATLLSVTGVLDFGTTIFTWQSLLMCVIIIVLTVVIAHVSAPK
;
A
#
# COMPACT_ATOMS: atom_id res chain seq x y z
N MET A 1 1.74 -16.27 -40.98
CA MET A 1 3.12 -16.14 -40.45
C MET A 1 3.02 -15.74 -39.00
N THR A 2 3.27 -16.69 -38.09
CA THR A 2 3.35 -16.41 -36.65
C THR A 2 4.73 -15.81 -36.39
N THR A 3 4.77 -14.55 -35.96
CA THR A 3 6.01 -13.91 -35.50
C THR A 3 6.61 -14.79 -34.41
N PRO A 4 7.89 -15.22 -34.52
CA PRO A 4 8.54 -15.97 -33.45
C PRO A 4 8.44 -15.14 -32.17
N ALA A 5 7.94 -15.74 -31.08
CA ALA A 5 7.94 -15.11 -29.77
C ALA A 5 9.39 -14.76 -29.44
N GLN A 6 9.72 -13.47 -29.55
CA GLN A 6 11.03 -12.94 -29.26
C GLN A 6 11.31 -13.27 -27.80
N GLN A 7 12.19 -14.24 -27.55
CA GLN A 7 12.57 -14.64 -26.20
C GLN A 7 13.07 -13.40 -25.49
N ALA A 8 12.34 -12.96 -24.46
CA ALA A 8 12.75 -11.84 -23.64
C ALA A 8 14.17 -12.13 -23.12
N PRO A 9 15.11 -11.17 -23.25
CA PRO A 9 16.48 -11.38 -22.80
C PRO A 9 16.49 -11.84 -21.34
N ALA A 10 17.35 -12.82 -21.03
CA ALA A 10 17.44 -13.38 -19.70
C ALA A 10 17.82 -12.28 -18.69
N GLU A 11 16.89 -11.97 -17.79
CA GLU A 11 17.08 -11.00 -16.71
C GLU A 11 18.37 -11.31 -15.92
N LYS A 12 19.11 -10.27 -15.55
CA LYS A 12 20.39 -10.38 -14.82
C LYS A 12 20.30 -9.68 -13.46
N GLY A 13 21.10 -10.14 -12.49
CA GLY A 13 21.20 -9.53 -11.17
C GLY A 13 19.88 -9.50 -10.41
N LEU A 14 19.58 -8.35 -9.78
CA LEU A 14 18.38 -8.14 -8.95
C LEU A 14 17.07 -8.39 -9.70
N ALA A 15 17.01 -8.07 -10.99
CA ALA A 15 15.80 -8.29 -11.80
C ALA A 15 15.43 -9.78 -11.86
N ARG A 16 16.42 -10.68 -11.97
CA ARG A 16 16.18 -12.13 -11.96
C ARG A 16 15.62 -12.61 -10.63
N VAL A 17 16.21 -12.13 -9.53
CA VAL A 17 15.75 -12.48 -8.18
C VAL A 17 14.32 -12.00 -7.96
N ALA A 18 14.03 -10.75 -8.32
CA ALA A 18 12.69 -10.18 -8.23
C ALA A 18 11.65 -11.00 -9.03
N GLN A 19 11.98 -11.39 -10.26
CA GLN A 19 11.10 -12.22 -11.09
C GLN A 19 10.89 -13.64 -10.51
N ALA A 20 11.94 -14.25 -9.95
CA ALA A 20 11.83 -15.56 -9.31
C ALA A 20 10.92 -15.52 -8.07
N LEU A 21 11.06 -14.49 -7.24
CA LEU A 21 10.19 -14.26 -6.09
C LEU A 21 8.74 -14.01 -6.53
N ALA A 22 8.52 -13.13 -7.51
CA ALA A 22 7.19 -12.85 -8.04
C ALA A 22 6.50 -14.13 -8.55
N LYS A 23 7.20 -14.94 -9.36
CA LYS A 23 6.68 -16.21 -9.87
C LYS A 23 6.34 -17.21 -8.75
N GLY A 24 7.14 -17.22 -7.68
CA GLY A 24 6.86 -18.04 -6.50
C GLY A 24 5.58 -17.58 -5.79
N THR A 25 5.49 -16.29 -5.49
CA THR A 25 4.36 -15.68 -4.79
C THR A 25 3.08 -15.81 -5.60
N GLU A 26 3.07 -15.48 -6.89
CA GLU A 26 1.89 -15.60 -7.76
C GLU A 26 1.32 -17.03 -7.82
N LYS A 27 2.19 -18.04 -7.70
CA LYS A 27 1.77 -19.44 -7.75
C LYS A 27 1.22 -19.96 -6.42
N TRP A 28 1.79 -19.52 -5.30
CA TRP A 28 1.59 -20.16 -4.00
C TRP A 28 0.94 -19.29 -2.94
N PHE A 29 0.96 -17.97 -3.09
CA PHE A 29 0.42 -17.07 -2.10
C PHE A 29 -1.11 -17.03 -2.25
N PRO A 30 -1.87 -17.57 -1.27
CA PRO A 30 -3.31 -17.65 -1.41
C PRO A 30 -3.95 -16.29 -1.15
N ASP A 31 -5.21 -16.16 -1.58
CA ASP A 31 -6.00 -14.96 -1.33
C ASP A 31 -6.16 -14.69 0.17
N ALA A 32 -6.14 -13.41 0.57
CA ALA A 32 -6.30 -13.00 1.96
C ALA A 32 -7.59 -13.55 2.61
N TYR A 33 -8.66 -13.71 1.83
CA TYR A 33 -9.90 -14.32 2.27
C TYR A 33 -9.74 -15.77 2.74
N ILE A 34 -8.85 -16.54 2.08
CA ILE A 34 -8.58 -17.94 2.47
C ILE A 34 -7.97 -17.98 3.87
N PHE A 35 -7.01 -17.10 4.15
CA PHE A 35 -6.42 -17.00 5.50
C PHE A 35 -7.45 -16.61 6.55
N ALA A 36 -8.35 -15.68 6.24
CA ALA A 36 -9.44 -15.31 7.15
C ALA A 36 -10.36 -16.50 7.44
N LEU A 37 -10.78 -17.24 6.41
CA LEU A 37 -11.66 -18.41 6.56
C LEU A 37 -10.99 -19.52 7.38
N VAL A 38 -9.72 -19.84 7.07
CA VAL A 38 -8.94 -20.82 7.84
C VAL A 38 -8.78 -20.35 9.28
N GLY A 39 -8.52 -19.07 9.51
CA GLY A 39 -8.43 -18.47 10.85
C GLY A 39 -9.71 -18.68 11.66
N VAL A 40 -10.89 -18.45 11.07
CA VAL A 40 -12.19 -18.70 11.71
C VAL A 40 -12.32 -20.17 12.13
N VAL A 41 -12.01 -21.10 11.23
CA VAL A 41 -12.09 -22.54 11.52
C VAL A 41 -11.11 -22.95 12.63
N VAL A 42 -9.86 -22.49 12.56
CA VAL A 42 -8.82 -22.80 13.56
C VAL A 42 -9.21 -22.26 14.93
N VAL A 43 -9.67 -21.00 15.00
CA VAL A 43 -10.11 -20.39 16.26
C VAL A 43 -11.34 -21.08 16.82
N ALA A 44 -12.30 -21.48 15.97
CA ALA A 44 -13.47 -22.25 16.41
C ALA A 44 -13.08 -23.61 17.00
N VAL A 45 -12.20 -24.36 16.32
CA VAL A 45 -11.69 -25.65 16.83
C VAL A 45 -10.94 -25.47 18.15
N ALA A 46 -10.10 -24.44 18.26
CA ALA A 46 -9.38 -24.13 19.49
C ALA A 46 -10.34 -23.77 20.64
N ALA A 47 -11.40 -23.00 20.36
CA ALA A 47 -12.41 -22.66 21.36
C ALA A 47 -13.17 -23.89 21.85
N PHE A 48 -13.53 -24.82 20.96
CA PHE A 48 -14.15 -26.09 21.32
C PHE A 48 -13.21 -26.97 22.15
N ALA A 49 -11.93 -27.06 21.77
CA ALA A 49 -10.92 -27.78 22.53
C ALA A 49 -10.72 -27.19 23.94
N ASN A 50 -10.95 -25.87 24.11
CA ASN A 50 -10.93 -25.17 25.39
C ASN A 50 -12.28 -25.25 26.16
N GLY A 51 -13.20 -26.10 25.72
CA GLY A 51 -14.48 -26.35 26.41
C GLY A 51 -15.59 -25.33 26.13
N SER A 52 -15.43 -24.44 25.15
CA SER A 52 -16.51 -23.51 24.76
C SER A 52 -17.65 -24.25 24.07
N SER A 53 -18.90 -23.88 24.39
CA SER A 53 -20.07 -24.46 23.72
C SER A 53 -20.20 -23.98 22.27
N PRO A 54 -20.84 -24.75 21.37
CA PRO A 54 -21.14 -24.31 20.01
C PRO A 54 -21.87 -22.97 19.95
N GLN A 55 -22.83 -22.77 20.85
CA GLN A 55 -23.59 -21.52 20.95
C GLN A 55 -22.68 -20.33 21.28
N ASN A 56 -21.79 -20.46 22.27
CA ASN A 56 -20.89 -19.38 22.65
C ASN A 56 -19.94 -18.99 21.52
N VAL A 57 -19.44 -19.96 20.75
CA VAL A 57 -18.56 -19.68 19.60
C VAL A 57 -19.31 -18.95 18.50
N VAL A 58 -20.54 -19.38 18.17
CA VAL A 58 -21.39 -18.70 17.19
C VAL A 58 -21.71 -17.27 17.64
N ASP A 59 -22.08 -17.08 18.91
CA ASP A 59 -22.41 -15.76 19.44
C ASP A 59 -21.19 -14.83 19.44
N ALA A 60 -20.00 -15.35 19.80
CA ALA A 60 -18.76 -14.56 19.77
C ALA A 60 -18.40 -14.09 18.36
N PHE A 61 -18.43 -14.99 17.37
CA PHE A 61 -18.16 -14.61 15.97
C PHE A 61 -19.26 -13.72 15.38
N GLY A 62 -20.54 -14.05 15.63
CA GLY A 62 -21.69 -13.33 15.09
C GLY A 62 -21.79 -11.90 15.60
N ASN A 63 -21.58 -11.70 16.92
CA ASN A 63 -21.55 -10.36 17.50
C ASN A 63 -20.30 -9.60 17.04
N GLY A 64 -19.12 -10.24 17.06
CA GLY A 64 -17.86 -9.60 16.69
C GLY A 64 -17.74 -9.23 15.21
N PHE A 65 -18.47 -9.90 14.31
CA PHE A 65 -18.45 -9.60 12.88
C PHE A 65 -18.81 -8.14 12.57
N TRP A 66 -19.71 -7.55 13.35
CA TRP A 66 -20.21 -6.20 13.12
C TRP A 66 -19.34 -5.10 13.73
N ASP A 67 -18.40 -5.44 14.62
CA ASP A 67 -17.59 -4.49 15.38
C ASP A 67 -16.73 -3.59 14.48
N LEU A 68 -16.31 -4.10 13.32
CA LEU A 68 -15.43 -3.39 12.38
C LEU A 68 -16.17 -2.73 11.21
N THR A 69 -17.50 -2.68 11.22
CA THR A 69 -18.28 -2.13 10.09
C THR A 69 -17.95 -0.66 9.82
N ALA A 70 -17.92 0.17 10.86
CA ALA A 70 -17.59 1.59 10.73
C ALA A 70 -16.15 1.79 10.24
N PHE A 71 -15.21 1.01 10.77
CA PHE A 71 -13.81 1.02 10.32
C PHE A 71 -13.69 0.60 8.85
N THR A 72 -14.39 -0.45 8.45
CA THR A 72 -14.41 -0.93 7.05
C THR A 72 -14.95 0.15 6.11
N LEU A 73 -16.03 0.82 6.48
CA LEU A 73 -16.58 1.94 5.71
C LEU A 73 -15.57 3.09 5.59
N GLN A 74 -14.88 3.44 6.68
CA GLN A 74 -13.84 4.47 6.66
C GLN A 74 -12.71 4.11 5.68
N MET A 75 -12.22 2.87 5.72
CA MET A 75 -11.16 2.41 4.81
C MET A 75 -11.64 2.37 3.35
N ALA A 76 -12.87 1.92 3.11
CA ALA A 76 -13.48 1.96 1.78
C ALA A 76 -13.58 3.40 1.25
N MET A 77 -13.96 4.36 2.10
CA MET A 77 -14.03 5.78 1.73
C MET A 77 -12.66 6.37 1.44
N VAL A 78 -11.61 6.01 2.18
CA VAL A 78 -10.23 6.46 1.90
C VAL A 78 -9.79 6.04 0.49
N VAL A 79 -10.05 4.79 0.12
CA VAL A 79 -9.70 4.26 -1.22
C VAL A 79 -10.57 4.90 -2.31
N LEU A 80 -11.89 4.93 -2.12
CA LEU A 80 -12.84 5.46 -3.11
C LEU A 80 -12.57 6.94 -3.40
N THR A 81 -12.45 7.76 -2.35
CA THR A 81 -12.18 9.19 -2.52
C THR A 81 -10.81 9.43 -3.12
N GLY A 82 -9.79 8.66 -2.71
CA GLY A 82 -8.47 8.67 -3.34
C GLY A 82 -8.52 8.39 -4.84
N TYR A 83 -9.28 7.38 -5.25
CA TYR A 83 -9.49 7.04 -6.66
C TYR A 83 -10.21 8.15 -7.43
N VAL A 84 -11.31 8.68 -6.90
CA VAL A 84 -12.08 9.77 -7.53
C VAL A 84 -11.20 11.00 -7.76
N VAL A 85 -10.39 11.38 -6.76
CA VAL A 85 -9.46 12.51 -6.90
C VAL A 85 -8.37 12.20 -7.93
N ALA A 86 -7.75 11.01 -7.88
CA ALA A 86 -6.68 10.61 -8.78
C ALA A 86 -7.10 10.63 -10.27
N THR A 87 -8.34 10.27 -10.54
CA THR A 87 -8.90 10.17 -11.89
C THR A 87 -9.54 11.47 -12.39
N SER A 88 -9.59 12.51 -11.55
CA SER A 88 -10.18 13.79 -11.90
C SER A 88 -9.39 14.51 -13.03
N PRO A 89 -10.06 15.31 -13.88
CA PRO A 89 -9.37 16.03 -14.96
C PRO A 89 -8.19 16.92 -14.50
N PRO A 90 -8.26 17.65 -13.36
CA PRO A 90 -7.13 18.41 -12.86
C PRO A 90 -5.91 17.53 -12.53
N VAL A 91 -6.12 16.39 -11.87
CA VAL A 91 -5.03 15.47 -11.49
C VAL A 91 -4.47 14.75 -12.71
N ALA A 92 -5.32 14.37 -13.67
CA ALA A 92 -4.85 13.81 -14.95
C ALA A 92 -3.91 14.78 -15.70
N ARG A 93 -4.25 16.08 -15.75
CA ARG A 93 -3.35 17.11 -16.34
C ARG A 93 -2.05 17.25 -15.56
N LEU A 94 -2.11 17.20 -14.23
CA LEU A 94 -0.92 17.23 -13.38
C LEU A 94 -0.02 16.02 -13.65
N ILE A 95 -0.58 14.80 -13.73
CA ILE A 95 0.15 13.58 -14.05
C ILE A 95 0.86 13.71 -15.39
N THR A 96 0.18 14.19 -16.44
CA THR A 96 0.80 14.39 -17.75
C THR A 96 2.00 15.35 -17.71
N ARG A 97 1.91 16.41 -16.90
CA ARG A 97 3.03 17.36 -16.71
C ARG A 97 4.18 16.72 -15.92
N LEU A 98 3.86 16.05 -14.81
CA LEU A 98 4.86 15.38 -13.97
C LEU A 98 5.59 14.26 -14.72
N ALA A 99 4.90 13.55 -15.62
CA ALA A 99 5.49 12.49 -16.43
C ALA A 99 6.64 12.98 -17.34
N GLN A 100 6.72 14.28 -17.64
CA GLN A 100 7.78 14.88 -18.47
C GLN A 100 9.03 15.26 -17.67
N VAL A 101 8.97 15.27 -16.34
CA VAL A 101 10.09 15.66 -15.47
C VAL A 101 11.30 14.72 -15.56
N PRO A 102 11.17 13.39 -15.45
CA PRO A 102 12.33 12.50 -15.49
C PRO A 102 12.97 12.44 -16.87
N LYS A 103 14.30 12.39 -16.91
CA LYS A 103 15.11 12.39 -18.14
C LYS A 103 15.87 11.08 -18.40
N SER A 104 15.81 10.14 -17.45
CA SER A 104 16.48 8.83 -17.54
C SER A 104 15.64 7.76 -16.85
N SER A 105 15.84 6.48 -17.20
CA SER A 105 15.13 5.33 -16.62
C SER A 105 15.22 5.32 -15.08
N SER A 106 16.42 5.43 -14.53
CA SER A 106 16.64 5.48 -13.08
C SER A 106 15.95 6.66 -12.41
N SER A 107 16.01 7.84 -13.03
CA SER A 107 15.30 9.03 -12.53
C SER A 107 13.79 8.86 -12.57
N ALA A 108 13.23 8.17 -13.57
CA ALA A 108 11.81 7.91 -13.67
C ALA A 108 11.32 6.99 -12.54
N VAL A 109 12.02 5.88 -12.30
CA VAL A 109 11.68 4.94 -11.21
C VAL A 109 11.77 5.63 -9.84
N SER A 110 12.86 6.36 -9.57
CA SER A 110 13.01 7.07 -8.30
C SER A 110 12.02 8.22 -8.12
N PHE A 111 11.62 8.89 -9.22
CA PHE A 111 10.62 9.96 -9.19
C PHE A 111 9.22 9.44 -8.89
N VAL A 112 8.82 8.31 -9.47
CA VAL A 112 7.57 7.63 -9.12
C VAL A 112 7.57 7.21 -7.66
N ALA A 113 8.68 6.65 -7.15
CA ALA A 113 8.80 6.26 -5.75
C ALA A 113 8.65 7.47 -4.80
N LEU A 114 9.34 8.58 -5.11
CA LEU A 114 9.24 9.84 -4.35
C LEU A 114 7.79 10.33 -4.25
N LEU A 115 7.11 10.43 -5.40
CA LEU A 115 5.74 10.91 -5.43
C LEU A 115 4.76 9.92 -4.80
N SER A 116 4.96 8.61 -4.97
CA SER A 116 4.18 7.59 -4.28
C SER A 116 4.27 7.76 -2.76
N CYS A 117 5.47 7.89 -2.19
CA CYS A 117 5.62 8.12 -0.75
C CYS A 117 5.05 9.46 -0.30
N SER A 118 5.31 10.54 -1.06
CA SER A 118 4.87 11.90 -0.69
C SER A 118 3.34 12.02 -0.68
N VAL A 119 2.68 11.48 -1.70
CA VAL A 119 1.22 11.45 -1.76
C VAL A 119 0.66 10.49 -0.71
N SER A 120 1.35 9.37 -0.42
CA SER A 120 0.89 8.40 0.58
C SER A 120 0.92 8.95 2.00
N PHE A 121 1.85 9.85 2.31
CA PHE A 121 1.85 10.56 3.59
C PHE A 121 0.54 11.34 3.78
N LEU A 122 -0.02 11.92 2.72
CA LEU A 122 -1.31 12.62 2.78
C LEU A 122 -2.47 11.63 2.77
N ASN A 123 -2.52 10.75 1.77
CA ASN A 123 -3.56 9.76 1.57
C ASN A 123 -3.00 8.54 0.82
N TRP A 124 -2.90 7.39 1.49
CA TRP A 124 -2.38 6.16 0.90
C TRP A 124 -3.26 5.62 -0.24
N GLY A 125 -4.59 5.76 -0.15
CA GLY A 125 -5.52 5.34 -1.21
C GLY A 125 -5.36 6.17 -2.49
N LEU A 126 -5.20 7.48 -2.36
CA LEU A 126 -4.87 8.39 -3.47
C LEU A 126 -3.53 8.03 -4.09
N SER A 127 -2.51 7.78 -3.27
CA SER A 127 -1.17 7.44 -3.73
C SER A 127 -1.15 6.22 -4.64
N LEU A 128 -1.83 5.14 -4.25
CA LEU A 128 -1.88 3.91 -5.03
C LEU A 128 -2.36 4.15 -6.47
N VAL A 129 -3.44 4.92 -6.63
CA VAL A 129 -4.02 5.20 -7.94
C VAL A 129 -3.18 6.22 -8.70
N PHE A 130 -2.81 7.32 -8.05
CA PHE A 130 -2.02 8.39 -8.63
C PHE A 130 -0.66 7.90 -9.14
N ALA A 131 0.08 7.15 -8.33
CA ALA A 131 1.41 6.66 -8.67
C ALA A 131 1.35 5.62 -9.80
N GLY A 132 0.32 4.75 -9.81
CA GLY A 132 0.09 3.82 -10.91
C GLY A 132 -0.22 4.53 -12.23
N LEU A 133 -1.04 5.58 -12.20
CA LEU A 133 -1.34 6.40 -13.38
C LEU A 133 -0.10 7.16 -13.87
N LEU A 134 0.73 7.68 -12.95
CA LEU A 134 1.99 8.33 -13.28
C LEU A 134 3.00 7.36 -13.92
N ALA A 135 3.17 6.17 -13.33
CA ALA A 135 3.99 5.10 -13.88
C ALA A 135 3.56 4.76 -15.32
N ARG A 136 2.25 4.62 -15.56
CA ARG A 136 1.69 4.39 -16.89
C ARG A 136 1.91 5.56 -17.86
N ALA A 137 1.81 6.80 -17.38
CA ALA A 137 2.05 7.99 -18.21
C ALA A 137 3.52 8.08 -18.64
N ILE A 138 4.46 7.80 -17.74
CA ILE A 138 5.90 7.77 -18.04
C ILE A 138 6.21 6.63 -19.01
N ALA A 139 5.66 5.43 -18.79
CA ALA A 139 5.92 4.27 -19.65
C ALA A 139 5.39 4.41 -21.08
N ARG A 140 4.49 5.37 -21.33
CA ARG A 140 3.95 5.69 -22.67
C ARG A 140 4.78 6.73 -23.42
N ARG A 141 5.85 7.26 -22.82
CA ARG A 141 6.74 8.21 -23.48
C ARG A 141 7.61 7.48 -24.50
N ASP A 142 7.60 7.97 -25.73
CA ASP A 142 8.44 7.42 -26.81
C ASP A 142 9.91 7.85 -26.65
N ASP A 143 10.16 8.99 -26.00
CA ASP A 143 11.49 9.55 -25.79
C ASP A 143 12.24 8.95 -24.59
N LEU A 144 11.57 8.12 -23.77
CA LEU A 144 12.13 7.57 -22.55
C LEU A 144 11.75 6.10 -22.35
N ARG A 145 12.68 5.19 -22.68
CA ARG A 145 12.51 3.76 -22.39
C ARG A 145 12.79 3.50 -20.90
N THR A 146 11.78 3.02 -20.19
CA THR A 146 11.87 2.66 -18.76
C THR A 146 11.22 1.29 -18.54
N ASP A 147 11.79 0.45 -17.67
CA ASP A 147 11.17 -0.84 -17.32
C ASP A 147 9.85 -0.61 -16.57
N TYR A 148 8.74 -1.06 -17.19
CA TYR A 148 7.40 -0.88 -16.64
C TYR A 148 7.18 -1.60 -15.31
N ARG A 149 7.87 -2.73 -15.08
CA ARG A 149 7.79 -3.48 -13.82
C ARG A 149 8.48 -2.72 -12.70
N ALA A 150 9.61 -2.06 -13.00
CA ALA A 150 10.29 -1.20 -12.03
C ALA A 150 9.46 0.04 -11.67
N LEU A 151 8.80 0.66 -12.67
CA LEU A 151 7.84 1.74 -12.42
C LEU A 151 6.64 1.27 -11.57
N GLY A 152 6.12 0.07 -11.86
CA GLY A 152 5.08 -0.56 -11.06
C GLY A 152 5.50 -0.78 -9.61
N ALA A 153 6.68 -1.34 -9.37
CA ALA A 153 7.23 -1.52 -8.03
C ALA A 153 7.40 -0.18 -7.30
N ALA A 154 7.94 0.84 -7.98
CA ALA A 154 8.07 2.19 -7.44
C ALA A 154 6.72 2.81 -7.06
N ALA A 155 5.67 2.56 -7.85
CA ALA A 155 4.33 3.08 -7.58
C ALA A 155 3.73 2.53 -6.29
N PHE A 156 4.13 1.32 -5.85
CA PHE A 156 3.69 0.73 -4.59
C PHE A 156 4.46 1.19 -3.36
N MET A 157 5.56 1.94 -3.51
CA MET A 157 6.43 2.28 -2.37
C MET A 157 5.77 3.21 -1.33
N GLY A 158 4.74 3.98 -1.70
CA GLY A 158 3.93 4.71 -0.73
C GLY A 158 3.29 3.77 0.30
N LEU A 159 2.64 2.71 -0.18
CA LEU A 159 2.07 1.65 0.66
C LEU A 159 3.17 0.77 1.29
N GLY A 160 4.28 0.55 0.60
CA GLY A 160 5.37 -0.30 1.11
C GLY A 160 6.21 0.34 2.22
N ALA A 161 6.27 1.68 2.28
CA ALA A 161 7.28 2.38 3.09
C ALA A 161 6.70 3.34 4.14
N VAL A 162 5.79 4.24 3.77
CA VAL A 162 5.44 5.39 4.64
C VAL A 162 3.96 5.51 5.01
N TRP A 163 3.09 4.68 4.45
CA TRP A 163 1.64 4.75 4.67
C TRP A 163 1.23 4.84 6.15
N ALA A 164 1.89 4.08 7.03
CA ALA A 164 1.59 4.04 8.47
C ALA A 164 2.06 5.30 9.22
N LEU A 165 2.97 6.07 8.63
CA LEU A 165 3.49 7.34 9.16
C LEU A 165 2.76 8.56 8.61
N GLY A 166 1.76 8.34 7.75
CA GLY A 166 0.97 9.40 7.13
C GLY A 166 -0.29 9.79 7.91
N MET A 167 -0.91 10.90 7.50
CA MET A 167 -2.17 11.41 8.05
C MET A 167 -3.36 10.47 7.79
N SER A 168 -3.24 9.59 6.79
CA SER A 168 -4.24 8.56 6.46
C SER A 168 -3.96 7.21 7.13
N SER A 169 -3.03 7.17 8.08
CA SER A 169 -2.74 5.97 8.89
C SER A 169 -3.97 5.56 9.68
N SER A 170 -4.50 4.37 9.37
CA SER A 170 -5.73 3.85 9.95
C SER A 170 -5.63 3.68 11.47
N ALA A 171 -4.49 3.20 11.96
CA ALA A 171 -4.23 3.06 13.39
C ALA A 171 -4.19 4.42 14.11
N ALA A 172 -3.52 5.41 13.53
CA ALA A 172 -3.45 6.75 14.11
C ALA A 172 -4.83 7.45 14.11
N GLN A 173 -5.61 7.31 13.03
CA GLN A 173 -6.97 7.86 12.94
C GLN A 173 -7.94 7.22 13.94
N LEU A 174 -7.83 5.91 14.11
CA LEU A 174 -8.63 5.17 15.09
C LEU A 174 -8.29 5.65 16.51
N GLN A 175 -7.01 5.75 16.86
CA GLN A 175 -6.57 6.20 18.18
C GLN A 175 -6.89 7.69 18.46
N ALA A 176 -6.91 8.52 17.42
CA ALA A 176 -7.27 9.94 17.53
C ALA A 176 -8.78 10.18 17.68
N THR A 177 -9.61 9.14 17.53
CA THR A 177 -11.07 9.27 17.55
C THR A 177 -11.68 8.43 18.67
N ALA A 178 -12.09 9.06 19.77
CA ALA A 178 -12.65 8.36 20.94
C ALA A 178 -13.81 7.40 20.60
N LYS A 179 -14.68 7.79 19.67
CA LYS A 179 -15.83 6.97 19.23
C LYS A 179 -15.42 5.71 18.45
N SER A 180 -14.20 5.66 17.93
CA SER A 180 -13.67 4.53 17.16
C SER A 180 -12.92 3.53 18.04
N LEU A 181 -12.71 3.85 19.33
CA LEU A 181 -12.00 3.00 20.28
C LEU A 181 -12.98 2.17 21.13
N PRO A 182 -12.73 0.87 21.32
CA PRO A 182 -13.40 0.08 22.34
C PRO A 182 -13.22 0.71 23.73
N ALA A 183 -14.27 0.68 24.56
CA ALA A 183 -14.26 1.31 25.89
C ALA A 183 -13.13 0.79 26.80
N THR A 184 -12.78 -0.49 26.65
CA THR A 184 -11.67 -1.14 27.36
C THR A 184 -10.29 -0.60 26.97
N LEU A 185 -10.09 -0.21 25.71
CA LEU A 185 -8.84 0.38 25.24
C LEU A 185 -8.76 1.87 25.57
N LEU A 186 -9.89 2.57 25.48
CA LEU A 186 -9.97 4.00 25.78
C LEU A 186 -9.64 4.29 27.25
N SER A 187 -10.05 3.43 28.19
CA SER A 187 -9.77 3.60 29.63
C SER A 187 -8.29 3.44 29.98
N VAL A 188 -7.52 2.72 29.16
CA VAL A 188 -6.08 2.47 29.38
C VAL A 188 -5.22 3.51 28.65
N THR A 189 -5.54 3.77 27.38
CA THR A 189 -4.67 4.56 26.49
C THR A 189 -5.11 6.01 26.31
N GLY A 190 -6.38 6.32 26.59
CA GLY A 190 -6.97 7.61 26.24
C GLY A 190 -6.99 7.85 24.73
N VAL A 191 -7.19 9.10 24.32
CA VAL A 191 -7.10 9.53 22.91
C VAL A 191 -5.69 10.04 22.64
N LEU A 192 -5.02 9.49 21.63
CA LEU A 192 -3.73 10.00 21.15
C LEU A 192 -3.95 10.70 19.81
N ASP A 193 -3.77 12.01 19.80
CA ASP A 193 -3.94 12.83 18.61
C ASP A 193 -2.73 12.70 17.65
N PHE A 194 -2.78 13.43 16.54
CA PHE A 194 -1.67 13.44 15.59
C PHE A 194 -0.42 14.14 16.14
N GLY A 195 -0.55 15.07 17.09
CA GLY A 195 0.60 15.72 17.74
C GLY A 195 1.47 14.75 18.53
N THR A 196 0.85 13.75 19.14
CA THR A 196 1.50 12.70 19.95
C THR A 196 1.88 11.45 19.15
N THR A 197 1.44 11.35 17.90
CA THR A 197 1.69 10.19 17.02
C THR A 197 2.44 10.61 15.75
N ILE A 198 1.71 11.09 14.74
CA ILE A 198 2.21 11.35 13.39
C ILE A 198 3.16 12.56 13.31
N PHE A 199 2.82 13.66 13.97
CA PHE A 199 3.52 14.94 13.89
C PHE A 199 4.62 15.12 14.95
N THR A 200 4.96 14.04 15.67
CA THR A 200 6.17 14.02 16.49
C THR A 200 7.40 14.19 15.59
N TRP A 201 8.43 14.89 16.07
CA TRP A 201 9.64 15.11 15.25
C TRP A 201 10.32 13.78 14.92
N GLN A 202 10.23 12.77 15.79
CA GLN A 202 10.76 11.44 15.57
C GLN A 202 10.03 10.73 14.41
N SER A 203 8.70 10.78 14.39
CA SER A 203 7.89 10.19 13.32
C SER A 203 8.15 10.89 11.99
N LEU A 204 8.19 12.23 11.98
CA LEU A 204 8.48 13.00 10.77
C LEU A 204 9.91 12.76 10.26
N LEU A 205 10.90 12.72 11.15
CA LEU A 205 12.28 12.40 10.78
C LEU A 205 12.38 10.98 10.20
N MET A 206 11.74 10.00 10.83
CA MET A 206 11.71 8.62 10.34
C MET A 206 11.03 8.53 8.97
N CYS A 207 9.91 9.24 8.77
CA CYS A 207 9.23 9.35 7.49
C CYS A 207 10.18 9.88 6.41
N VAL A 208 10.87 11.00 6.67
CA VAL A 208 11.85 11.59 5.74
C VAL A 208 12.98 10.62 5.41
N ILE A 209 13.57 9.96 6.43
CA ILE A 209 14.65 8.97 6.22
C ILE A 209 14.16 7.83 5.33
N ILE A 210 12.98 7.27 5.59
CA ILE A 210 12.41 6.18 4.80
C ILE A 210 12.14 6.63 3.36
N ILE A 211 11.63 7.84 3.14
CA ILE A 211 11.43 8.40 1.80
C ILE A 211 12.77 8.49 1.07
N VAL A 212 13.79 9.08 1.70
CA VAL A 212 15.11 9.25 1.09
C VAL A 212 15.73 7.90 0.72
N LEU A 213 15.74 6.94 1.65
CA LEU A 213 16.27 5.60 1.41
C LEU A 213 15.51 4.89 0.29
N THR A 214 14.18 4.98 0.29
CA THR A 214 13.32 4.41 -0.76
C THR A 214 13.66 4.97 -2.13
N VAL A 215 13.82 6.29 -2.25
CA VAL A 215 14.16 6.98 -3.50
C VAL A 215 15.56 6.59 -3.98
N VAL A 216 16.54 6.54 -3.07
CA VAL A 216 17.92 6.13 -3.39
C VAL A 216 17.96 4.68 -3.88
N ILE A 217 17.31 3.76 -3.15
CA ILE A 217 17.24 2.35 -3.52
C ILE A 217 16.57 2.21 -4.89
N ALA A 218 15.41 2.83 -5.09
CA ALA A 218 14.68 2.82 -6.35
C ALA A 218 15.53 3.34 -7.53
N HIS A 219 16.34 4.38 -7.29
CA HIS A 219 17.24 4.93 -8.31
C HIS A 219 18.35 3.95 -8.69
N VAL A 220 19.02 3.39 -7.69
CA VAL A 220 20.19 2.52 -7.86
C VAL A 220 19.79 1.14 -8.40
N SER A 221 18.64 0.62 -7.99
CA SER A 221 18.13 -0.68 -8.43
C SER A 221 17.41 -0.65 -9.78
N ALA A 222 17.18 0.54 -10.35
CA ALA A 222 16.46 0.67 -11.61
C ALA A 222 17.19 -0.07 -12.75
N PRO A 223 16.49 -0.94 -13.51
CA PRO A 223 17.07 -1.57 -14.69
C PRO A 223 17.53 -0.54 -15.71
N LYS A 224 18.70 -0.81 -16.32
CA LYS A 224 19.29 0.00 -17.39
C LYS A 224 18.79 -0.42 -18.75
#